data_AF-A0A3P4AP47-F1
#
_entry.id   AF-A0A3P4AP47-F1
#
_cell.length_a   1.000
_cell.length_b   1.000
_cell.length_c   1.000
_cell.angle_alpha   90.00
_cell.angle_beta   90.00
_cell.angle_gamma   90.00
#
_symmetry.space_group_name_H-M   'P 1'
#
loop_
_entity.id
_entity.type
_entity.pdbx_description
1 polymer ?
#
loop_
_entity_poly.entity_id
_entity_poly.type
_entity_poly.pdbx_seq_one_letter_code
_entity_poly.pdbx_strand_id
1 'polypeptide(L)'
;MRPRPFRSVLDTIRGHGLTPAELRERARLAYAHGQTFLAQLYLDEAEAQEVVLRLRPCGLCGGTGRVADDIPCWRCDPGLSRAWVEVRRDA
;
A
#
# COMPACT_ATOMS: atom_id res chain seq x y z
N MET A 1 16.37 -8.44 28.27
CA MET A 1 15.81 -8.98 27.00
C MET A 1 15.32 -7.81 26.16
N ARG A 2 15.85 -7.58 24.95
CA ARG A 2 15.25 -6.61 24.03
C ARG A 2 13.95 -7.22 23.48
N PRO A 3 12.80 -6.53 23.55
CA PRO A 3 11.57 -7.04 22.97
C PRO A 3 11.74 -7.22 21.46
N ARG A 4 11.27 -8.36 20.92
CA ARG A 4 11.24 -8.56 19.47
C ARG A 4 10.26 -7.56 18.85
N PRO A 5 10.59 -6.92 17.73
CA PRO A 5 9.67 -6.03 17.05
C PRO A 5 8.42 -6.81 16.64
N PHE A 6 7.25 -6.19 16.80
CA PHE A 6 6.01 -6.72 16.28
C PHE A 6 6.13 -6.90 14.75
N ARG A 7 5.72 -8.05 14.24
CA ARG A 7 5.58 -8.30 12.81
C ARG A 7 4.11 -8.54 12.50
N SER A 8 3.55 -7.70 11.65
CA SER A 8 2.20 -7.91 11.13
C SER A 8 2.18 -9.04 10.10
N VAL A 9 0.98 -9.52 9.78
CA VAL A 9 0.77 -10.46 8.67
C VAL A 9 1.26 -9.85 7.35
N LEU A 10 1.02 -8.56 7.13
CA LEU A 10 1.47 -7.86 5.92
C LEU A 10 3.01 -7.77 5.83
N ASP A 11 3.71 -7.58 6.95
CA ASP A 11 5.17 -7.64 6.98
C ASP A 11 5.70 -9.01 6.58
N THR A 12 4.96 -10.06 6.94
CA THR A 12 5.29 -11.44 6.56
C THR A 12 5.07 -11.67 5.07
N ILE A 13 3.93 -11.23 4.54
CA ILE A 13 3.61 -11.28 3.10
C ILE A 13 4.72 -10.59 2.28
N ARG A 14 5.09 -9.37 2.66
CA ARG A 14 6.17 -8.60 2.01
C ARG A 14 7.52 -9.31 2.08
N GLY A 15 7.81 -9.96 3.22
CA GLY A 15 9.04 -10.73 3.42
C GLY A 15 9.23 -11.90 2.45
N HIS A 16 8.15 -12.39 1.82
CA HIS A 16 8.24 -13.45 0.82
C HIS A 16 8.70 -12.98 -0.56
N GLY A 17 8.71 -11.66 -0.83
CA GLY A 17 9.17 -11.11 -2.11
C GLY A 17 8.36 -11.57 -3.32
N LEU A 18 7.05 -11.83 -3.13
CA LEU A 18 6.15 -12.29 -4.17
C LEU A 18 5.83 -11.17 -5.17
N THR A 19 5.68 -11.53 -6.44
CA THR A 19 5.19 -10.66 -7.51
C THR A 19 3.66 -10.43 -7.39
N PRO A 20 3.10 -9.39 -8.04
CA PRO A 20 1.65 -9.14 -8.02
C PRO A 20 0.82 -10.32 -8.54
N ALA A 21 1.34 -11.07 -9.52
CA ALA A 21 0.66 -12.26 -10.05
C ALA A 21 0.62 -13.39 -9.01
N GLU A 22 1.73 -13.65 -8.33
CA GLU A 22 1.82 -14.65 -7.27
C GLU A 22 0.96 -14.28 -6.06
N LEU A 23 0.92 -13.00 -5.68
CA LEU A 23 0.04 -12.50 -4.62
C LEU A 23 -1.44 -12.76 -4.94
N ARG A 24 -1.89 -12.49 -6.16
CA ARG A 24 -3.27 -12.81 -6.59
C ARG A 24 -3.56 -14.30 -6.56
N GLU A 25 -2.59 -15.13 -6.92
CA GLU A 25 -2.75 -16.58 -6.81
C GLU A 25 -2.87 -17.03 -5.35
N ARG A 26 -2.05 -16.47 -4.45
CA ARG A 26 -2.19 -16.69 -3.00
C ARG A 26 -3.54 -16.24 -2.47
N ALA A 27 -4.08 -15.13 -2.96
CA ALA A 27 -5.42 -14.68 -2.62
C ALA A 27 -6.50 -15.69 -3.05
N ARG A 28 -6.41 -16.23 -4.27
CA ARG A 28 -7.34 -17.29 -4.74
C ARG A 28 -7.32 -18.52 -3.84
N LEU A 29 -6.12 -18.98 -3.48
CA LEU A 29 -5.95 -20.11 -2.55
C LEU A 29 -6.53 -19.78 -1.16
N ALA A 30 -6.27 -18.59 -0.63
CA ALA A 30 -6.82 -18.15 0.65
C ALA A 30 -8.36 -18.10 0.62
N TYR A 31 -8.98 -17.62 -0.46
CA TYR A 31 -10.44 -17.69 -0.64
C TYR A 31 -10.96 -19.12 -0.68
N ALA A 32 -10.29 -20.02 -1.42
CA ALA A 32 -10.67 -21.43 -1.48
C ALA A 32 -10.64 -22.12 -0.10
N HIS A 33 -9.81 -21.63 0.81
CA HIS A 33 -9.72 -22.09 2.21
C HIS A 33 -10.56 -21.28 3.20
N GLY A 34 -11.44 -20.38 2.73
CA GLY A 34 -12.31 -19.57 3.59
C GLY A 34 -11.59 -18.47 4.38
N GLN A 35 -10.36 -18.12 4.00
CA GLN A 35 -9.53 -17.12 4.67
C GLN A 35 -9.68 -15.73 4.02
N THR A 36 -10.91 -15.19 4.04
CA THR A 36 -11.28 -13.95 3.34
C THR A 36 -10.39 -12.75 3.70
N PHE A 37 -10.07 -12.56 4.98
CA PHE A 37 -9.22 -11.45 5.41
C PHE A 37 -7.79 -11.58 4.86
N LEU A 38 -7.20 -12.77 4.92
CA LEU A 38 -5.85 -13.01 4.39
C LEU A 38 -5.83 -12.84 2.87
N ALA A 39 -6.88 -13.30 2.18
CA ALA A 39 -7.02 -13.11 0.75
C ALA A 39 -7.02 -11.61 0.39
N GLN A 40 -7.75 -10.79 1.14
CA GLN A 40 -7.76 -9.34 0.93
C GLN A 40 -6.38 -8.72 1.14
N LEU A 41 -5.64 -9.11 2.18
CA LEU A 41 -4.28 -8.61 2.39
C LEU A 41 -3.35 -8.91 1.20
N TYR A 42 -3.48 -10.10 0.59
CA TYR A 42 -2.71 -10.43 -0.61
C TYR A 42 -3.12 -9.58 -1.82
N LEU A 43 -4.41 -9.30 -1.99
CA LEU A 43 -4.91 -8.43 -3.07
C LEU A 43 -4.43 -6.99 -2.89
N ASP A 44 -4.55 -6.44 -1.68
CA ASP A 44 -4.16 -5.08 -1.36
C ASP A 44 -2.66 -4.87 -1.61
N GLU A 45 -1.82 -5.84 -1.23
CA GLU A 45 -0.38 -5.78 -1.49
C GLU A 45 -0.07 -5.89 -3.00
N ALA A 46 -0.81 -6.72 -3.75
CA ALA A 46 -0.64 -6.82 -5.19
C ALA A 46 -0.96 -5.50 -5.90
N GLU A 47 -2.08 -4.88 -5.53
CA GLU A 47 -2.50 -3.57 -6.04
C GLU A 47 -1.47 -2.48 -5.67
N ALA A 48 -1.02 -2.47 -4.41
CA ALA A 48 -0.02 -1.51 -3.96
C ALA A 48 1.28 -1.62 -4.76
N GLN A 49 1.77 -2.84 -5.04
CA GLN A 49 2.97 -3.04 -5.85
C GLN A 49 2.81 -2.52 -7.27
N GLU A 50 1.68 -2.80 -7.92
CA GLU A 50 1.39 -2.29 -9.27
C GLU A 50 1.31 -0.77 -9.31
N VAL A 51 0.70 -0.17 -8.28
CA VAL A 51 0.70 1.28 -8.12
C VAL A 51 2.13 1.80 -8.00
N VAL A 52 2.98 1.20 -7.17
CA VAL A 52 4.37 1.63 -7.01
C VAL A 52 5.14 1.60 -8.33
N LEU A 53 4.91 0.59 -9.19
CA LEU A 53 5.58 0.49 -10.49
C LEU A 53 5.27 1.65 -11.45
N ARG A 54 4.09 2.26 -11.32
CA ARG A 54 3.67 3.41 -12.13
C ARG A 54 3.90 4.76 -11.46
N LEU A 55 4.30 4.79 -10.17
CA LEU A 55 4.54 6.03 -9.46
C LEU A 55 5.77 6.76 -10.02
N ARG A 56 5.59 8.05 -10.33
CA ARG A 56 6.66 8.97 -10.70
C ARG A 56 6.79 10.12 -9.68
N PRO A 57 7.98 10.71 -9.51
CA PRO A 57 8.15 11.89 -8.67
C PRO A 57 7.27 13.05 -9.18
N CYS A 58 6.61 13.75 -8.27
CA CYS A 58 5.83 14.94 -8.63
C CYS A 58 6.76 16.12 -8.99
N GLY A 59 6.62 16.68 -10.20
CA GLY A 59 7.41 17.83 -10.64
C GLY A 59 7.14 19.14 -9.89
N LEU A 60 5.97 19.29 -9.26
CA LEU A 60 5.56 20.53 -8.58
C LEU A 60 6.15 20.69 -7.18
N CYS A 61 6.30 19.59 -6.43
CA CYS A 61 6.86 19.60 -5.07
C CYS A 61 8.28 19.02 -5.01
N GLY A 62 9.02 19.07 -6.13
CA GLY A 62 10.41 18.60 -6.20
C GLY A 62 10.57 17.10 -5.91
N GLY A 63 9.55 16.28 -6.21
CA GLY A 63 9.59 14.83 -6.02
C GLY A 63 9.27 14.34 -4.60
N THR A 64 8.91 15.23 -3.66
CA THR A 64 8.52 14.84 -2.29
C THR A 64 7.18 14.09 -2.25
N GLY A 65 6.29 14.35 -3.20
CA GLY A 65 5.10 13.55 -3.48
C GLY A 65 5.29 12.60 -4.66
N ARG A 66 4.37 11.64 -4.80
CA ARG A 66 4.30 10.70 -5.92
C ARG A 66 3.00 10.90 -6.69
N VAL A 67 3.02 10.67 -8.00
CA VAL A 67 1.85 10.70 -8.88
C VAL A 67 1.81 9.47 -9.78
N ALA A 68 0.63 9.08 -10.21
CA ALA A 68 0.40 8.20 -11.37
C ALA A 68 -0.59 8.91 -12.31
N ASP A 69 -0.97 8.30 -13.44
CA ASP A 69 -1.87 8.92 -14.43
C ASP A 69 -3.28 9.22 -13.87
N ASP A 70 -3.71 8.44 -12.88
CA ASP A 70 -4.99 8.49 -12.16
C ASP A 70 -4.84 8.84 -10.67
N ILE A 71 -3.61 8.90 -10.14
CA ILE A 71 -3.33 9.22 -8.74
C ILE A 71 -2.72 10.63 -8.66
N PRO A 72 -3.46 11.62 -8.15
CA PRO A 72 -2.94 12.96 -7.97
C PRO A 72 -1.91 13.00 -6.83
N CYS A 73 -1.06 14.03 -6.85
CA CYS A 73 -0.03 14.20 -5.83
C CYS A 73 -0.68 14.52 -4.49
N TRP A 74 -0.57 13.63 -3.50
CA TRP A 74 -1.12 13.84 -2.16
C TRP A 74 -0.70 15.17 -1.48
N ARG A 75 0.47 15.72 -1.86
CA ARG A 75 1.02 16.96 -1.31
C ARG A 75 0.57 18.20 -2.07
N CYS A 76 0.42 18.11 -3.39
CA CYS A 76 0.08 19.25 -4.24
C CYS A 76 -1.40 19.35 -4.54
N ASP A 77 -2.12 18.23 -4.44
CA ASP A 77 -3.57 18.19 -4.64
C ASP A 77 -4.26 18.91 -3.48
N PRO A 78 -5.03 19.98 -3.73
CA PRO A 78 -5.70 20.74 -2.67
C PRO A 78 -6.75 19.94 -1.91
N GLY A 79 -7.38 18.94 -2.54
CA GLY A 79 -8.36 18.06 -1.90
C GLY A 79 -7.71 17.10 -0.92
N LEU A 80 -6.59 16.49 -1.32
CA LEU A 80 -5.84 15.55 -0.48
C LEU A 80 -5.07 16.27 0.63
N SER A 81 -4.35 17.34 0.31
CA SER A 81 -3.52 18.07 1.28
C SER A 81 -4.33 18.62 2.47
N ARG A 82 -5.58 19.05 2.25
CA ARG A 82 -6.48 19.52 3.32
C ARG A 82 -6.94 18.38 4.23
N ALA A 83 -7.30 17.23 3.66
CA ALA A 83 -7.69 16.05 4.43
C ALA A 83 -6.59 15.58 5.40
N TRP A 84 -5.32 15.68 4.98
CA TRP A 84 -4.17 15.36 5.86
C TRP A 84 -3.98 16.34 7.02
N VAL A 85 -4.34 17.62 6.85
CA VAL A 85 -4.28 18.62 7.94
C VAL A 85 -5.35 18.33 8.99
N GLU A 86 -6.52 17.87 8.57
CA GLU A 86 -7.64 17.53 9.46
C GLU A 86 -7.31 16.30 10.32
N VAL A 87 -6.80 15.21 9.73
CA VAL A 87 -6.42 13.99 10.48
C VAL A 87 -5.37 14.26 11.57
N ARG A 88 -4.49 15.26 11.39
CA ARG A 88 -3.49 15.63 12.41
C ARG A 88 -4.03 16.48 13.55
N ARG A 89 -5.22 17.08 13.42
CA ARG A 89 -5.85 17.86 14.49
C ARG A 89 -6.60 16.99 15.48
N ASP A 90 -6.99 15.78 15.06
CA ASP A 90 -7.75 14.83 15.86
C ASP A 90 -6.88 13.74 16.52
N ALA A 91 -5.56 13.92 16.54
CA ALA A 91 -4.57 12.99 17.11
C ALA A 91 -3.83 13.56 18.33
#